data_AF-A0A6I3CMV2-F1
#
_entry.id   AF-A0A6I3CMV2-F1
#
_cell.length_a   1.000
_cell.length_b   1.000
_cell.length_c   1.000
_cell.angle_alpha   90.00
_cell.angle_beta   90.00
_cell.angle_gamma   90.00
#
_symmetry.space_group_name_H-M   'P 1'
#
loop_
_entity.id
_entity.type
_entity.pdbx_description
1 polymer ?
#
loop_
_entity_poly.entity_id
_entity_poly.type
_entity_poly.pdbx_seq_one_letter_code
_entity_poly.pdbx_strand_id
1 'polypeptide(L)'
;MALTLFPLSFIALFAWSTAGSATGNTSDPIRAAIWLWLGGHLVPFKLSLASGFSSGALSYLPIGAAIFPWLALRSGFRRASEFLLNPRGARSFIVIWYTAIATIAAILSQSENIKPNLLLAPIYVAAIALSATINFTSPMFERFKFLGYSFLSLIGLATLLVAISMVLHFQIVKSLAIVIQPGIMGGILFTILQLLYLPNLALAALSYLFGTGFTLGLGTQISPTNIDLNSLPAIPLLGSLPTAEHPLLLISLLIPALMILGNQIAIFHRYQEFAVRQREVFKTILPLFIFLALISLFAGGTLLTQDMDPVGISWWNLLAVFAVIQSATLIIGLYIPKLIKLIKARKSEI
;
A
#
# COMPACT_ATOMS: atom_id res chain seq x y z
N MET A 1 7.88 17.27 10.98
CA MET A 1 7.03 17.02 12.16
C MET A 1 5.97 18.10 12.30
N ALA A 2 6.34 19.37 12.52
CA ALA A 2 5.36 20.46 12.68
C ALA A 2 4.36 20.57 11.51
N LEU A 3 4.83 20.44 10.26
CA LEU A 3 3.99 20.54 9.06
C LEU A 3 2.90 19.45 8.91
N THR A 4 2.99 18.34 9.65
CA THR A 4 2.01 17.26 9.56
C THR A 4 1.29 17.00 10.87
N LEU A 5 1.99 17.05 12.01
CA LEU A 5 1.38 16.82 13.32
C LEU A 5 0.51 18.00 13.76
N PHE A 6 0.93 19.25 13.51
CA PHE A 6 0.21 20.43 13.98
C PHE A 6 -1.18 20.59 13.33
N PRO A 7 -1.34 20.44 11.99
CA PRO A 7 -2.68 20.40 11.39
C PRO A 7 -3.55 19.26 11.95
N LEU A 8 -2.97 18.08 12.17
CA LEU A 8 -3.69 16.95 12.78
C LEU A 8 -4.13 17.24 14.21
N SER A 9 -3.33 17.98 14.99
CA SER A 9 -3.71 18.45 16.33
C SER A 9 -4.92 19.37 16.30
N PHE A 10 -5.00 20.31 15.35
CA PHE A 10 -6.20 21.16 15.20
C PHE A 10 -7.41 20.36 14.74
N ILE A 11 -7.23 19.46 13.76
CA ILE A 11 -8.31 18.60 13.27
C ILE A 11 -8.85 17.73 14.42
N ALA A 12 -7.97 17.11 15.21
CA ALA A 12 -8.36 16.27 16.33
C ALA A 12 -9.07 17.08 17.43
N LEU A 13 -8.56 18.27 17.77
CA LEU A 13 -9.19 19.18 18.73
C LEU A 13 -10.60 19.59 18.29
N PHE A 14 -10.76 19.95 17.02
CA PHE A 14 -12.03 20.41 16.49
C PHE A 14 -13.05 19.26 16.32
N ALA A 15 -12.59 18.09 15.89
CA ALA A 15 -13.42 16.89 15.82
C ALA A 15 -13.89 16.48 17.23
N TRP A 16 -13.00 16.52 18.22
CA TRP A 16 -13.32 16.21 19.60
C TRP A 16 -14.31 17.21 20.22
N SER A 17 -14.11 18.52 19.99
CA SER A 17 -15.01 19.54 20.53
C SER A 17 -16.42 19.49 19.93
N THR A 18 -16.53 19.08 18.66
CA THR A 18 -17.82 18.96 17.96
C THR A 18 -18.54 17.63 18.21
N ALA A 19 -17.82 16.59 18.64
CA ALA A 19 -18.39 15.29 18.98
C ALA A 19 -19.15 15.26 20.33
N GLY A 20 -19.26 16.39 21.04
CA GLY A 20 -20.09 16.50 22.24
C GLY A 20 -19.54 15.73 23.45
N SER A 21 -18.21 15.63 23.59
CA SER A 21 -17.57 14.95 24.71
C SER A 21 -17.89 15.66 26.04
N ALA A 22 -18.91 15.19 26.75
CA ALA A 22 -19.33 15.72 28.04
C ALA A 22 -18.34 15.43 29.20
N THR A 23 -17.36 14.54 29.00
CA THR A 23 -16.48 14.02 30.08
C THR A 23 -14.99 13.90 29.71
N GLY A 24 -14.57 14.30 28.50
CA GLY A 24 -13.20 14.09 28.01
C GLY A 24 -12.18 15.11 28.53
N ASN A 25 -10.93 14.68 28.69
CA ASN A 25 -9.80 15.53 29.06
C ASN A 25 -9.16 16.13 27.80
N THR A 26 -8.57 17.33 27.88
CA THR A 26 -7.85 17.97 26.76
C THR A 26 -6.64 17.16 26.26
N SER A 27 -6.20 16.14 27.02
CA SER A 27 -5.24 15.14 26.57
C SER A 27 -5.74 14.25 25.42
N ASP A 28 -7.05 14.06 25.28
CA ASP A 28 -7.63 13.10 24.33
C ASP A 28 -7.47 13.56 22.87
N PRO A 29 -7.75 14.83 22.53
CA PRO A 29 -7.40 15.39 21.22
C PRO A 29 -5.92 15.26 20.86
N ILE A 30 -5.02 15.52 21.81
CA ILE A 30 -3.58 15.46 21.57
C ILE A 30 -3.17 14.02 21.25
N ARG A 31 -3.70 13.05 22.00
CA ARG A 31 -3.45 11.63 21.78
C ARG A 31 -4.01 11.17 20.44
N ALA A 32 -5.23 11.60 20.09
CA ALA A 32 -5.85 11.32 18.80
C ALA A 32 -5.02 11.88 17.62
N ALA A 33 -4.47 13.08 17.76
CA ALA A 33 -3.57 13.65 16.75
C ALA A 33 -2.30 12.82 16.57
N ILE A 34 -1.71 12.33 17.66
CA ILE A 34 -0.56 11.42 17.59
C ILE A 34 -0.95 10.10 16.93
N TRP A 35 -2.12 9.53 17.23
CA TRP A 35 -2.61 8.32 16.57
C TRP A 35 -2.84 8.52 15.07
N LEU A 36 -3.47 9.61 14.65
CA LEU A 36 -3.63 9.94 13.23
C LEU A 36 -2.27 10.11 12.55
N TRP A 37 -1.32 10.75 13.23
CA TRP A 37 0.04 10.93 12.72
C TRP A 37 0.79 9.61 12.59
N LEU A 38 0.72 8.73 13.59
CA LEU A 38 1.29 7.37 13.54
C LEU A 38 0.59 6.48 12.50
N GLY A 39 -0.73 6.61 12.35
CA GLY A 39 -1.51 5.96 11.31
C GLY A 39 -1.11 6.43 9.91
N GLY A 40 -0.75 7.71 9.76
CA GLY A 40 -0.09 8.23 8.55
C GLY A 40 1.28 7.62 8.28
N HIS A 41 1.94 7.05 9.29
CA HIS A 41 3.17 6.24 9.12
C HIS A 41 2.87 4.75 8.93
N LEU A 42 1.60 4.38 8.80
CA LEU A 42 1.12 3.01 8.70
C LEU A 42 1.45 2.16 9.93
N VAL A 43 1.70 2.78 11.10
CA VAL A 43 1.98 2.06 12.35
C VAL A 43 0.71 1.36 12.83
N PRO A 44 0.71 0.04 13.01
CA PRO A 44 -0.49 -0.69 13.40
C PRO A 44 -0.81 -0.50 14.89
N PHE A 45 -2.10 -0.57 15.23
CA PHE A 45 -2.61 -0.43 16.59
C PHE A 45 -3.28 -1.71 17.06
N LYS A 46 -3.13 -2.01 18.36
CA LYS A 46 -3.96 -2.99 19.05
C LYS A 46 -5.11 -2.26 19.74
N LEU A 47 -6.30 -2.83 19.65
CA LEU A 47 -7.51 -2.26 20.20
C LEU A 47 -8.05 -3.19 21.29
N SER A 48 -8.22 -2.65 22.48
CA SER A 48 -9.01 -3.28 23.55
C SER A 48 -10.37 -2.65 23.51
N LEU A 49 -11.37 -3.39 23.04
CA LEU A 49 -12.76 -2.98 23.12
C LEU A 49 -13.27 -3.20 24.56
N ALA A 50 -14.34 -2.51 24.96
CA ALA A 50 -14.90 -2.58 26.30
C ALA A 50 -15.22 -4.04 26.74
N SER A 51 -15.34 -4.27 28.04
CA SER A 51 -15.57 -5.61 28.62
C SER A 51 -16.74 -6.34 27.94
N GLY A 52 -16.44 -7.45 27.27
CA GLY A 52 -17.40 -8.29 26.53
C GLY A 52 -17.12 -8.43 25.03
N PHE A 53 -16.24 -7.62 24.46
CA PHE A 53 -15.83 -7.72 23.04
C PHE A 53 -14.44 -8.36 22.90
N SER A 54 -14.25 -9.16 21.84
CA SER A 54 -12.95 -9.74 21.49
C SER A 54 -11.92 -8.65 21.16
N SER A 55 -10.66 -8.83 21.58
CA SER A 55 -9.55 -7.93 21.23
C SER A 55 -9.45 -7.76 19.71
N GLY A 56 -9.28 -6.52 19.25
CA GLY A 56 -9.18 -6.16 17.84
C GLY A 56 -7.86 -5.52 17.46
N ALA A 57 -7.70 -5.18 16.18
CA ALA A 57 -6.53 -4.47 15.67
C ALA A 57 -6.89 -3.52 14.54
N LEU A 58 -6.07 -2.47 14.37
CA LEU A 58 -6.12 -1.56 13.24
C LEU A 58 -4.77 -1.58 12.55
N SER A 59 -4.64 -2.41 11.53
CA SER A 59 -3.44 -2.52 10.69
C SER A 59 -3.72 -2.31 9.21
N TYR A 60 -4.97 -2.45 8.76
CA TYR A 60 -5.42 -1.97 7.46
C TYR A 60 -5.53 -0.43 7.50
N LEU A 61 -4.44 0.24 7.14
CA LEU A 61 -4.27 1.70 7.23
C LEU A 61 -4.21 2.33 5.83
N PRO A 62 -4.57 3.62 5.69
CA PRO A 62 -4.64 4.28 4.39
C PRO A 62 -3.23 4.55 3.84
N ILE A 63 -2.82 3.82 2.82
CA ILE A 63 -1.51 3.99 2.16
C ILE A 63 -1.34 5.43 1.66
N GLY A 64 -2.43 6.06 1.19
CA GLY A 64 -2.41 7.46 0.74
C GLY A 64 -1.98 8.44 1.82
N ALA A 65 -2.21 8.14 3.11
CA ALA A 65 -1.79 9.01 4.21
C ALA A 65 -0.25 9.06 4.37
N ALA A 66 0.48 8.05 3.90
CA ALA A 66 1.94 8.00 3.99
C ALA A 66 2.64 9.08 3.16
N ILE A 67 1.95 9.69 2.18
CA ILE A 67 2.51 10.77 1.38
C ILE A 67 2.86 12.00 2.22
N PHE A 68 2.07 12.30 3.25
CA PHE A 68 2.26 13.49 4.08
C PHE A 68 3.56 13.44 4.91
N PRO A 69 3.80 12.42 5.75
CA PRO A 69 5.08 12.31 6.44
C PRO A 69 6.24 12.14 5.47
N TRP A 70 6.05 11.42 4.36
CA TRP A 70 7.09 11.26 3.34
C TRP A 70 7.54 12.60 2.73
N LEU A 71 6.61 13.46 2.33
CA LEU A 71 6.91 14.79 1.79
C LEU A 71 7.57 15.70 2.85
N ALA A 72 7.08 15.64 4.09
CA ALA A 72 7.64 16.40 5.20
C ALA A 72 9.10 15.98 5.50
N LEU A 73 9.37 14.68 5.50
CA LEU A 73 10.70 14.10 5.67
C LEU A 73 11.62 14.46 4.50
N ARG A 74 11.14 14.34 3.25
CA ARG A 74 11.91 14.68 2.05
C ARG A 74 12.29 16.16 2.01
N SER A 75 11.36 17.05 2.36
CA SER A 75 11.61 18.48 2.51
C SER A 75 12.61 18.79 3.63
N GLY A 76 12.50 18.10 4.78
CA GLY A 76 13.47 18.21 5.87
C GLY A 76 14.87 17.75 5.46
N PHE A 77 14.95 16.62 4.74
CA PHE A 77 16.20 16.06 4.25
C PHE A 77 16.91 16.97 3.27
N ARG A 78 16.19 17.53 2.29
CA ARG A 78 16.79 18.47 1.34
C ARG A 78 17.45 19.65 2.06
N ARG A 79 16.72 20.30 2.97
CA ARG A 79 17.23 21.43 3.76
C ARG A 79 18.42 21.06 4.63
N ALA A 80 18.35 19.92 5.33
CA ALA A 80 19.46 19.45 6.17
C ALA A 80 20.69 19.08 5.34
N SER A 81 20.51 18.48 4.16
CA SER A 81 21.61 18.11 3.26
C SER A 81 22.32 19.32 2.67
N GLU A 82 21.57 20.37 2.32
CA GLU A 82 22.09 21.65 1.83
C GLU A 82 22.87 22.38 2.93
N PHE A 83 22.32 22.43 4.16
CA PHE A 83 22.97 23.07 5.29
C PHE A 83 24.25 22.37 5.75
N LEU A 84 24.22 21.04 5.87
CA LEU A 84 25.36 20.26 6.37
C LEU A 84 26.43 19.98 5.31
N LEU A 85 26.13 20.23 4.01
CA LEU A 85 26.94 19.81 2.87
C LEU A 85 27.34 18.32 2.91
N ASN A 86 26.56 17.50 3.63
CA ASN A 86 26.82 16.09 3.87
C ASN A 86 25.51 15.30 3.79
N PRO A 87 25.11 14.84 2.59
CA PRO A 87 23.85 14.11 2.40
C PRO A 87 23.77 12.81 3.21
N ARG A 88 24.90 12.12 3.42
CA ARG A 88 24.93 10.88 4.23
C ARG A 88 24.67 11.20 5.70
N GLY A 89 25.34 12.22 6.24
CA GLY A 89 25.13 12.70 7.61
C GLY A 89 23.70 13.19 7.83
N ALA A 90 23.17 14.00 6.92
CA ALA A 90 21.78 14.49 6.96
C ALA A 90 20.76 13.35 6.95
N ARG A 91 21.00 12.31 6.13
CA ARG A 91 20.14 11.12 6.08
C ARG A 91 20.13 10.39 7.42
N SER A 92 21.31 10.05 7.97
CA SER A 92 21.40 9.34 9.25
C SER A 92 20.77 10.15 10.38
N PHE A 93 21.05 11.45 10.44
CA PHE A 93 20.49 12.35 11.45
C PHE A 93 18.96 12.35 11.42
N ILE A 94 18.34 12.58 10.25
CA ILE A 94 16.88 12.64 10.11
C ILE A 94 16.25 11.29 10.42
N VAL A 95 16.77 10.20 9.86
CA VAL A 95 16.18 8.87 10.07
C VAL A 95 16.23 8.50 11.55
N ILE A 96 17.36 8.69 12.23
CA ILE A 96 17.52 8.33 13.64
C ILE A 96 16.60 9.18 14.51
N TRP A 97 16.70 10.51 14.42
CA TRP A 97 15.95 11.39 15.32
C TRP A 97 14.45 11.35 15.05
N TYR A 98 14.02 11.30 13.80
CA TYR A 98 12.59 11.21 13.48
C TYR A 98 11.98 9.91 13.96
N THR A 99 12.69 8.78 13.79
CA THR A 99 12.25 7.47 14.29
C THR A 99 12.20 7.45 15.81
N ALA A 100 13.21 8.02 16.49
CA ALA A 100 13.23 8.13 17.95
C ALA A 100 12.04 8.96 18.46
N ILE A 101 11.78 10.13 17.87
CA ILE A 101 10.65 10.99 18.22
C ILE A 101 9.32 10.26 17.98
N ALA A 102 9.16 9.56 16.86
CA ALA A 102 7.94 8.81 16.58
C ALA A 102 7.72 7.66 17.56
N THR A 103 8.81 6.99 17.97
CA THR A 103 8.75 5.92 18.96
C THR A 103 8.38 6.47 20.33
N ILE A 104 8.95 7.60 20.75
CA ILE A 104 8.56 8.29 21.98
C ILE A 104 7.09 8.70 21.91
N ALA A 105 6.62 9.25 20.79
CA ALA A 105 5.21 9.60 20.61
C ALA A 105 4.30 8.36 20.69
N ALA A 106 4.71 7.21 20.15
CA ALA A 106 3.98 5.95 20.26
C ALA A 106 3.92 5.41 21.71
N ILE A 107 4.96 5.64 22.52
CA ILE A 107 4.97 5.31 23.96
C ILE A 107 4.05 6.24 24.74
N LEU A 108 4.17 7.55 24.53
CA LEU A 108 3.40 8.55 25.26
C LEU A 108 1.90 8.56 24.89
N SER A 109 1.55 8.04 23.72
CA SER A 109 0.15 7.97 23.25
C SER A 109 -0.57 6.66 23.57
N GLN A 110 0.04 5.73 24.31
CA GLN A 110 -0.62 4.50 24.77
C GLN A 110 -1.84 4.83 25.64
N SER A 111 -2.96 4.13 25.47
CA SER A 111 -4.15 4.22 26.31
C SER A 111 -4.68 2.83 26.68
N GLU A 112 -5.70 2.75 27.53
CA GLU A 112 -6.34 1.46 27.86
C GLU A 112 -6.91 0.79 26.61
N ASN A 113 -7.59 1.57 25.76
CA ASN A 113 -8.33 1.06 24.60
C ASN A 113 -7.51 1.02 23.31
N ILE A 114 -6.57 1.95 23.13
CA ILE A 114 -5.81 2.11 21.88
C ILE A 114 -4.31 2.08 22.19
N LYS A 115 -3.62 1.09 21.62
CA LYS A 115 -2.20 0.83 21.85
C LYS A 115 -1.43 0.77 20.53
N PRO A 116 -0.67 1.81 20.15
CA PRO A 116 0.26 1.72 19.03
C PRO A 116 1.25 0.57 19.23
N ASN A 117 1.60 -0.16 18.17
CA ASN A 117 2.56 -1.25 18.25
C ASN A 117 3.98 -0.70 18.39
N LEU A 118 4.55 -0.78 19.60
CA LEU A 118 5.87 -0.22 19.93
C LEU A 118 7.02 -0.90 19.19
N LEU A 119 6.88 -2.17 18.80
CA LEU A 119 7.91 -2.89 18.06
C LEU A 119 7.92 -2.47 16.59
N LEU A 120 6.74 -2.31 16.00
CA LEU A 120 6.59 -1.98 14.58
C LEU A 120 6.72 -0.48 14.31
N ALA A 121 6.41 0.38 15.28
CA ALA A 121 6.53 1.84 15.15
C ALA A 121 7.90 2.29 14.62
N PRO A 122 9.05 1.91 15.22
CA PRO A 122 10.35 2.32 14.70
C PRO A 122 10.64 1.75 13.30
N ILE A 123 10.19 0.54 13.01
CA ILE A 123 10.45 -0.14 11.72
C ILE A 123 9.72 0.60 10.59
N TYR A 124 8.43 0.88 10.77
CA TYR A 124 7.58 1.52 9.76
C TYR A 124 8.01 2.97 9.53
N VAL A 125 8.27 3.71 10.61
CA VAL A 125 8.73 5.10 10.52
C VAL A 125 10.11 5.18 9.87
N ALA A 126 11.05 4.29 10.24
CA ALA A 126 12.36 4.25 9.61
C ALA A 126 12.28 3.89 8.12
N ALA A 127 11.39 2.97 7.72
CA ALA A 127 11.19 2.62 6.32
C ALA A 127 10.70 3.83 5.50
N ILE A 128 9.70 4.57 6.00
CA ILE A 128 9.22 5.80 5.36
C ILE A 128 10.33 6.86 5.31
N ALA A 129 11.04 7.09 6.42
CA ALA A 129 12.14 8.05 6.47
C ALA A 129 13.27 7.71 5.51
N LEU A 130 13.71 6.44 5.47
CA LEU A 130 14.72 5.98 4.53
C LEU A 130 14.27 6.19 3.08
N SER A 131 13.02 5.82 2.75
CA SER A 131 12.47 6.01 1.41
C SER A 131 12.41 7.49 0.99
N ALA A 132 12.13 8.40 1.93
CA ALA A 132 12.07 9.84 1.69
C ALA A 132 13.44 10.47 1.39
N THR A 133 14.53 9.80 1.79
CA THR A 133 15.93 10.23 1.54
C THR A 133 16.57 9.61 0.29
N ILE A 134 15.84 8.75 -0.43
CA ILE A 134 16.34 8.11 -1.65
C ILE A 134 16.48 9.14 -2.77
N ASN A 135 17.61 9.09 -3.48
CA ASN A 135 17.79 9.86 -4.70
C ASN A 135 17.23 9.11 -5.92
N PHE A 136 15.96 9.36 -6.21
CA PHE A 136 15.24 8.77 -7.35
C PHE A 136 15.72 9.24 -8.73
N THR A 137 16.58 10.28 -8.81
CA THR A 137 17.17 10.73 -10.09
C THR A 137 18.51 10.08 -10.39
N SER A 138 19.02 9.21 -9.50
CA SER A 138 20.29 8.53 -9.72
C SER A 138 20.22 7.55 -10.90
N PRO A 139 21.32 7.30 -11.63
CA PRO A 139 21.35 6.37 -12.77
C PRO A 139 20.92 4.94 -12.42
N MET A 140 20.97 4.57 -11.13
CA MET A 140 20.45 3.30 -10.64
C MET A 140 18.95 3.15 -10.91
N PHE A 141 18.17 4.24 -10.81
CA PHE A 141 16.72 4.22 -11.02
C PHE A 141 16.31 4.12 -12.49
N GLU A 142 17.18 4.47 -13.43
CA GLU A 142 16.92 4.33 -14.87
C GLU A 142 16.52 2.90 -15.24
N ARG A 143 17.13 1.90 -14.59
CA ARG A 143 16.84 0.48 -14.81
C ARG A 143 15.42 0.08 -14.41
N PHE A 144 14.81 0.81 -13.50
CA PHE A 144 13.50 0.51 -12.93
C PHE A 144 12.39 1.41 -13.48
N LYS A 145 12.73 2.46 -14.24
CA LYS A 145 11.75 3.43 -14.76
C LYS A 145 10.61 2.77 -15.52
N PHE A 146 10.92 1.85 -16.42
CA PHE A 146 9.88 1.19 -17.22
C PHE A 146 8.89 0.42 -16.33
N LEU A 147 9.37 -0.45 -15.44
CA LEU A 147 8.51 -1.20 -14.53
C LEU A 147 7.78 -0.29 -13.53
N GLY A 148 8.46 0.73 -13.00
CA GLY A 148 7.89 1.69 -12.06
C GLY A 148 6.78 2.53 -12.68
N TYR A 149 6.98 3.10 -13.87
CA TYR A 149 5.95 3.83 -14.59
C TYR A 149 4.81 2.92 -15.04
N SER A 150 5.11 1.71 -15.49
CA SER A 150 4.07 0.73 -15.83
C SER A 150 3.18 0.43 -14.62
N PHE A 151 3.78 0.15 -13.46
CA PHE A 151 3.03 -0.10 -12.24
C PHE A 151 2.24 1.13 -11.77
N LEU A 152 2.81 2.34 -11.85
CA LEU A 152 2.11 3.57 -11.50
C LEU A 152 0.89 3.80 -12.42
N SER A 153 1.03 3.52 -13.72
CA SER A 153 -0.08 3.55 -14.67
C SER A 153 -1.16 2.53 -14.33
N LEU A 154 -0.80 1.33 -13.86
CA LEU A 154 -1.77 0.33 -13.39
C LEU A 154 -2.57 0.82 -12.18
N ILE A 155 -1.88 1.42 -11.19
CA ILE A 155 -2.55 2.02 -10.03
C ILE A 155 -3.48 3.15 -10.46
N GLY A 156 -3.04 4.00 -11.40
CA GLY A 156 -3.87 5.07 -11.96
C GLY A 156 -5.13 4.53 -12.66
N LEU A 157 -4.97 3.52 -13.51
CA LEU A 157 -6.09 2.86 -14.21
C LEU A 157 -7.05 2.19 -13.23
N ALA A 158 -6.53 1.45 -12.24
CA ALA A 158 -7.34 0.80 -11.23
C ALA A 158 -8.11 1.81 -10.37
N THR A 159 -7.48 2.93 -9.99
CA THR A 159 -8.15 4.03 -9.28
C THR A 159 -9.28 4.63 -10.13
N LEU A 160 -9.04 4.83 -11.44
CA LEU A 160 -10.07 5.32 -12.36
C LEU A 160 -11.24 4.34 -12.48
N LEU A 161 -10.98 3.04 -12.59
CA LEU A 161 -12.02 2.00 -12.64
C LEU A 161 -12.85 1.98 -11.36
N VAL A 162 -12.22 2.10 -10.19
CA VAL A 162 -12.93 2.22 -8.92
C VAL A 162 -13.79 3.48 -8.88
N ALA A 163 -13.26 4.62 -9.33
CA ALA A 163 -14.03 5.86 -9.39
C ALA A 163 -15.25 5.74 -10.33
N ILE A 164 -15.09 5.14 -11.51
CA ILE A 164 -16.20 4.85 -12.42
C ILE A 164 -17.21 3.93 -11.74
N SER A 165 -16.76 2.87 -11.06
CA SER A 165 -17.65 1.96 -10.32
C SER A 165 -18.43 2.69 -9.22
N MET A 166 -17.79 3.59 -8.46
CA MET A 166 -18.47 4.40 -7.45
C MET A 166 -19.56 5.31 -8.05
N VAL A 167 -19.32 5.90 -9.22
CA VAL A 167 -20.30 6.74 -9.91
C VAL A 167 -21.47 5.90 -10.41
N LEU A 168 -21.21 4.72 -10.98
CA LEU A 168 -22.26 3.80 -11.43
C LEU A 168 -23.11 3.28 -10.26
N HIS A 169 -22.49 3.03 -9.11
CA HIS A 169 -23.14 2.54 -7.88
C HIS A 169 -23.46 3.66 -6.88
N PHE A 170 -23.62 4.91 -7.35
CA PHE A 170 -23.74 6.08 -6.48
C PHE A 170 -24.87 5.97 -5.44
N GLN A 171 -25.98 5.32 -5.78
CA GLN A 171 -27.08 5.12 -4.83
C GLN A 171 -26.69 4.23 -3.64
N ILE A 172 -25.92 3.17 -3.88
CA ILE A 172 -25.42 2.29 -2.81
C ILE A 172 -24.44 3.07 -1.93
N VAL A 173 -23.47 3.76 -2.56
CA VAL A 173 -22.49 4.61 -1.88
C VAL A 173 -23.19 5.65 -0.99
N LYS A 174 -24.22 6.33 -1.51
CA LYS A 174 -25.00 7.33 -0.78
C LYS A 174 -25.74 6.70 0.40
N SER A 175 -26.43 5.58 0.20
CA SER A 175 -27.18 4.89 1.26
C SER A 175 -26.25 4.46 2.40
N LEU A 176 -25.08 3.91 2.09
CA LEU A 176 -24.08 3.57 3.09
C LEU A 176 -23.56 4.81 3.85
N ALA A 177 -23.41 5.95 3.17
CA ALA A 177 -22.96 7.19 3.80
C ALA A 177 -24.01 7.76 4.76
N ILE A 178 -25.29 7.63 4.42
CA ILE A 178 -26.41 8.09 5.27
C ILE A 178 -26.47 7.27 6.56
N VAL A 179 -26.20 5.96 6.53
CA VAL A 179 -26.21 5.11 7.73
C VAL A 179 -25.22 5.58 8.80
N ILE A 180 -24.07 6.12 8.39
CA ILE A 180 -23.04 6.61 9.32
C ILE A 180 -23.47 7.93 10.00
N GLN A 181 -24.38 8.70 9.38
CA GLN A 181 -24.82 10.03 9.82
C GLN A 181 -23.68 10.93 10.38
N PRO A 182 -22.56 11.11 9.67
CA PRO A 182 -21.34 11.67 10.27
C PRO A 182 -21.38 13.17 10.61
N GLY A 183 -22.54 13.85 10.55
CA GLY A 183 -22.63 15.30 10.60
C GLY A 183 -21.81 15.97 9.49
N ILE A 184 -21.77 17.32 9.46
CA ILE A 184 -21.02 18.05 8.42
C ILE A 184 -19.51 17.80 8.56
N MET A 185 -18.97 18.00 9.76
CA MET A 185 -17.53 17.89 10.00
C MET A 185 -17.03 16.45 9.87
N GLY A 186 -17.71 15.49 10.49
CA GLY A 186 -17.36 14.08 10.33
C GLY A 186 -17.51 13.63 8.88
N GLY A 187 -18.50 14.14 8.13
CA GLY A 187 -18.66 13.87 6.70
C GLY A 187 -17.46 14.32 5.87
N ILE A 188 -16.93 15.53 6.13
CA ILE A 188 -15.71 16.03 5.48
C ILE A 188 -14.50 15.16 5.83
N LEU A 189 -14.26 14.90 7.12
CA LEU A 189 -13.12 14.09 7.57
C LEU A 189 -13.19 12.65 7.04
N PHE A 190 -14.39 12.07 7.02
CA PHE A 190 -14.62 10.74 6.49
C PHE A 190 -14.43 10.70 4.96
N THR A 191 -14.81 11.75 4.24
CA THR A 191 -14.52 11.87 2.80
C THR A 191 -13.01 11.94 2.56
N ILE A 192 -12.27 12.75 3.32
CA ILE A 192 -10.80 12.81 3.24
C ILE A 192 -10.20 11.43 3.52
N LEU A 193 -10.66 10.75 4.57
CA LEU A 193 -10.19 9.40 4.91
C LEU A 193 -10.40 8.42 3.75
N GLN A 194 -11.58 8.42 3.13
CA GLN A 194 -11.88 7.57 1.97
C GLN A 194 -10.94 7.87 0.78
N LEU A 195 -10.63 9.14 0.52
CA LEU A 195 -9.66 9.52 -0.51
C LEU A 195 -8.26 8.96 -0.21
N LEU A 196 -7.85 8.95 1.07
CA LEU A 196 -6.56 8.38 1.48
C LEU A 196 -6.51 6.84 1.38
N TYR A 197 -7.67 6.16 1.36
CA TYR A 197 -7.80 4.72 1.12
C TYR A 197 -7.86 4.33 -0.37
N LEU A 198 -7.96 5.29 -1.30
CA LEU A 198 -8.00 4.97 -2.74
C LEU A 198 -6.81 4.12 -3.21
N PRO A 199 -5.56 4.32 -2.76
CA PRO A 199 -4.47 3.43 -3.15
C PRO A 199 -4.67 1.98 -2.67
N ASN A 200 -5.25 1.77 -1.49
CA ASN A 200 -5.57 0.42 -0.99
C ASN A 200 -6.61 -0.25 -1.90
N LEU A 201 -7.67 0.48 -2.27
CA LEU A 201 -8.68 -0.03 -3.21
C LEU A 201 -8.11 -0.29 -4.60
N ALA A 202 -7.21 0.56 -5.10
CA ALA A 202 -6.60 0.36 -6.41
C ALA A 202 -5.82 -0.95 -6.42
N LEU A 203 -5.11 -1.27 -5.33
CA LEU A 203 -4.42 -2.55 -5.16
C LEU A 203 -5.39 -3.74 -5.04
N ALA A 204 -6.49 -3.57 -4.32
CA ALA A 204 -7.57 -4.56 -4.26
C ALA A 204 -8.20 -4.80 -5.65
N ALA A 205 -8.44 -3.74 -6.42
CA ALA A 205 -8.95 -3.80 -7.78
C ALA A 205 -7.96 -4.47 -8.74
N LEU A 206 -6.66 -4.20 -8.63
CA LEU A 206 -5.64 -4.93 -9.39
C LEU A 206 -5.62 -6.42 -9.02
N SER A 207 -5.70 -6.74 -7.73
CA SER A 207 -5.77 -8.14 -7.27
C SER A 207 -7.02 -8.84 -7.78
N TYR A 208 -8.16 -8.14 -7.80
CA TYR A 208 -9.39 -8.64 -8.42
C TYR A 208 -9.21 -8.87 -9.91
N LEU A 209 -8.77 -7.87 -10.68
CA LEU A 209 -8.55 -7.98 -12.12
C LEU A 209 -7.60 -9.13 -12.48
N PHE A 210 -6.50 -9.29 -11.74
CA PHE A 210 -5.52 -10.36 -11.95
C PHE A 210 -5.97 -11.72 -11.40
N GLY A 211 -7.19 -11.83 -10.87
CA GLY A 211 -7.82 -13.08 -10.46
C GLY A 211 -7.51 -13.55 -9.04
N THR A 212 -6.57 -12.92 -8.33
CA THR A 212 -6.22 -13.32 -6.96
C THR A 212 -7.25 -12.85 -5.92
N GLY A 213 -7.99 -11.79 -6.23
CA GLY A 213 -9.04 -11.25 -5.38
C GLY A 213 -8.55 -10.61 -4.08
N PHE A 214 -9.49 -10.24 -3.22
CA PHE A 214 -9.22 -9.65 -1.91
C PHE A 214 -10.29 -10.09 -0.90
N THR A 215 -10.03 -9.84 0.38
CA THR A 215 -10.91 -10.25 1.48
C THR A 215 -11.47 -9.02 2.20
N LEU A 216 -12.65 -9.17 2.79
CA LEU A 216 -13.34 -8.19 3.64
C LEU A 216 -13.83 -8.88 4.92
N GLY A 217 -12.90 -9.52 5.63
CA GLY A 217 -13.18 -10.30 6.82
C GLY A 217 -13.09 -11.81 6.62
N LEU A 218 -13.23 -12.54 7.71
CA LEU A 218 -13.02 -13.98 7.76
C LEU A 218 -13.98 -14.72 6.82
N GLY A 219 -13.44 -15.63 6.00
CA GLY A 219 -14.22 -16.46 5.09
C GLY A 219 -14.79 -15.73 3.87
N THR A 220 -14.39 -14.48 3.63
CA THR A 220 -14.80 -13.74 2.43
C THR A 220 -13.72 -13.81 1.36
N GLN A 221 -14.13 -13.88 0.10
CA GLN A 221 -13.24 -13.79 -1.04
C GLN A 221 -13.97 -13.15 -2.22
N ILE A 222 -13.40 -12.08 -2.76
CA ILE A 222 -13.96 -11.36 -3.90
C ILE A 222 -12.94 -11.44 -5.03
N SER A 223 -13.26 -12.25 -6.05
CA SER A 223 -12.49 -12.41 -7.28
C SER A 223 -13.45 -12.44 -8.48
N PRO A 224 -12.95 -12.33 -9.73
CA PRO A 224 -13.80 -12.37 -10.91
C PRO A 224 -14.57 -13.68 -11.09
N THR A 225 -14.14 -14.75 -10.42
CA THR A 225 -14.68 -16.11 -10.54
C THR A 225 -15.34 -16.61 -9.26
N ASN A 226 -15.26 -15.85 -8.17
CA ASN A 226 -15.86 -16.24 -6.89
C ASN A 226 -16.20 -14.98 -6.09
N ILE A 227 -17.45 -14.88 -5.62
CA ILE A 227 -17.89 -13.78 -4.75
C ILE A 227 -18.53 -14.37 -3.50
N ASP A 228 -17.70 -14.55 -2.47
CA ASP A 228 -18.12 -14.97 -1.14
C ASP A 228 -18.13 -13.74 -0.21
N LEU A 229 -19.33 -13.22 0.04
CA LEU A 229 -19.57 -12.04 0.87
C LEU A 229 -20.69 -12.34 1.87
N ASN A 230 -20.36 -12.39 3.16
CA ASN A 230 -21.35 -12.65 4.21
C ASN A 230 -22.32 -11.47 4.40
N SER A 231 -21.78 -10.26 4.49
CA SER A 231 -22.53 -9.01 4.63
C SER A 231 -21.67 -7.83 4.21
N LEU A 232 -22.26 -6.82 3.58
CA LEU A 232 -21.55 -5.61 3.18
C LEU A 232 -21.37 -4.67 4.38
N PRO A 233 -20.13 -4.36 4.82
CA PRO A 233 -19.92 -3.38 5.88
C PRO A 233 -20.43 -2.00 5.44
N ALA A 234 -20.90 -1.20 6.41
CA ALA A 234 -21.37 0.16 6.18
C ALA A 234 -20.22 1.15 5.92
N ILE A 235 -19.44 0.90 4.87
CA ILE A 235 -18.33 1.74 4.41
C ILE A 235 -18.65 2.15 2.96
N PRO A 236 -18.92 3.44 2.66
CA PRO A 236 -19.43 3.85 1.35
C PRO A 236 -18.54 3.49 0.18
N LEU A 237 -17.22 3.48 0.41
CA LEU A 237 -16.21 3.05 -0.55
C LEU A 237 -16.43 1.61 -1.06
N LEU A 238 -16.99 0.73 -0.23
CA LEU A 238 -17.34 -0.65 -0.58
C LEU A 238 -18.62 -0.73 -1.41
N GLY A 239 -19.34 0.38 -1.62
CA GLY A 239 -20.42 0.43 -2.61
C GLY A 239 -19.94 0.25 -4.06
N SER A 240 -18.62 0.32 -4.30
CA SER A 240 -18.01 0.10 -5.63
C SER A 240 -17.70 -1.37 -5.95
N LEU A 241 -18.04 -2.30 -5.05
CA LEU A 241 -17.75 -3.72 -5.22
C LEU A 241 -18.54 -4.34 -6.38
N PRO A 242 -17.98 -5.35 -7.06
CA PRO A 242 -18.71 -6.12 -8.06
C PRO A 242 -19.88 -6.88 -7.41
N THR A 243 -21.02 -6.91 -8.10
CA THR A 243 -22.25 -7.58 -7.63
C THR A 243 -22.50 -8.93 -8.29
N ALA A 244 -21.71 -9.27 -9.31
CA ALA A 244 -21.79 -10.52 -10.05
C ALA A 244 -20.40 -10.98 -10.48
N GLU A 245 -20.26 -12.29 -10.73
CA GLU A 245 -19.04 -12.87 -11.28
C GLU A 245 -18.82 -12.40 -12.72
N HIS A 246 -17.57 -12.10 -13.03
CA HIS A 246 -17.14 -11.64 -14.36
C HIS A 246 -15.84 -12.34 -14.79
N PRO A 247 -15.85 -13.65 -15.07
CA PRO A 247 -14.63 -14.41 -15.38
C PRO A 247 -13.81 -13.87 -16.54
N LEU A 248 -14.46 -13.22 -17.52
CA LEU A 248 -13.81 -12.58 -18.66
C LEU A 248 -12.81 -11.48 -18.26
N LEU A 249 -12.94 -10.88 -17.07
CA LEU A 249 -12.00 -9.88 -16.57
C LEU A 249 -10.59 -10.44 -16.33
N LEU A 250 -10.43 -11.77 -16.26
CA LEU A 250 -9.12 -12.43 -16.18
C LEU A 250 -8.25 -12.15 -17.42
N ILE A 251 -8.84 -11.70 -18.54
CA ILE A 251 -8.06 -11.24 -19.70
C ILE A 251 -7.11 -10.08 -19.35
N SER A 252 -7.39 -9.35 -18.27
CA SER A 252 -6.53 -8.27 -17.76
C SER A 252 -5.15 -8.78 -17.28
N LEU A 253 -4.96 -10.08 -17.07
CA LEU A 253 -3.65 -10.71 -16.84
C LEU A 253 -2.66 -10.48 -17.99
N LEU A 254 -3.15 -10.18 -19.20
CA LEU A 254 -2.30 -9.77 -20.31
C LEU A 254 -1.52 -8.49 -20.00
N ILE A 255 -2.04 -7.60 -19.16
CA ILE A 255 -1.39 -6.32 -18.85
C ILE A 255 -0.08 -6.51 -18.06
N PRO A 256 -0.05 -7.19 -16.90
CA PRO A 256 1.21 -7.47 -16.21
C PRO A 256 2.12 -8.39 -17.03
N ALA A 257 1.56 -9.27 -17.88
CA ALA A 257 2.35 -10.06 -18.82
C ALA A 257 3.10 -9.20 -19.83
N LEU A 258 2.43 -8.24 -20.47
CA LEU A 258 3.03 -7.28 -21.40
C LEU A 258 4.06 -6.38 -20.71
N MET A 259 3.80 -5.95 -19.48
CA MET A 259 4.76 -5.20 -18.66
C MET A 259 6.05 -6.02 -18.44
N ILE A 260 5.96 -7.28 -18.02
CA ILE A 260 7.14 -8.12 -17.80
C ILE A 260 7.86 -8.43 -19.12
N LEU A 261 7.10 -8.75 -20.17
CA LEU A 261 7.63 -9.00 -21.52
C LEU A 261 8.37 -7.77 -22.06
N GLY A 262 7.80 -6.58 -21.97
CA GLY A 262 8.42 -5.33 -22.43
C GLY A 262 9.77 -5.06 -21.75
N ASN A 263 9.85 -5.28 -20.42
CA ASN A 263 11.11 -5.18 -19.69
C ASN A 263 12.14 -6.20 -20.17
N GLN A 264 11.74 -7.46 -20.35
CA GLN A 264 12.66 -8.52 -20.81
C GLN A 264 13.14 -8.29 -22.24
N ILE A 265 12.26 -7.87 -23.14
CA ILE A 265 12.58 -7.52 -24.52
C ILE A 265 13.61 -6.40 -24.55
N ALA A 266 13.44 -5.35 -23.73
CA ALA A 266 14.41 -4.26 -23.64
C ALA A 266 15.80 -4.74 -23.18
N ILE A 267 15.85 -5.65 -22.19
CA ILE A 267 17.11 -6.26 -21.70
C ILE A 267 17.75 -7.12 -22.80
N PHE A 268 16.96 -7.95 -23.50
CA PHE A 268 17.49 -8.90 -24.49
C PHE A 268 17.96 -8.23 -25.78
N HIS A 269 17.40 -7.06 -26.12
CA HIS A 269 17.91 -6.23 -27.21
C HIS A 269 19.24 -5.57 -26.84
N ARG A 270 19.41 -5.15 -25.58
CA ARG A 270 20.63 -4.47 -25.13
C ARG A 270 21.80 -5.42 -24.90
N TYR A 271 21.55 -6.63 -24.42
CA TYR A 271 22.59 -7.60 -24.06
C TYR A 271 22.44 -8.88 -24.88
N GLN A 272 23.52 -9.40 -25.44
CA GLN A 272 23.50 -10.64 -26.22
C GLN A 272 23.91 -11.86 -25.40
N GLU A 273 24.82 -11.69 -24.45
CA GLU A 273 25.32 -12.77 -23.59
C GLU A 273 24.25 -13.26 -22.61
N PHE A 274 24.10 -14.59 -22.54
CA PHE A 274 23.11 -15.22 -21.65
C PHE A 274 23.29 -14.86 -20.18
N ALA A 275 24.54 -14.92 -19.67
CA ALA A 275 24.82 -14.64 -18.26
C ALA A 275 24.49 -13.19 -17.89
N VAL A 276 24.75 -12.25 -18.80
CA VAL A 276 24.43 -10.83 -18.62
C VAL A 276 22.92 -10.61 -18.63
N ARG A 277 22.19 -11.21 -19.58
CA ARG A 277 20.71 -11.16 -19.61
C ARG A 277 20.10 -11.64 -18.30
N GLN A 278 20.52 -12.81 -17.81
CA GLN A 278 20.01 -13.37 -16.56
C GLN A 278 20.30 -12.45 -15.36
N ARG A 279 21.51 -11.89 -15.28
CA ARG A 279 21.90 -10.97 -14.21
C ARG A 279 21.09 -9.67 -14.24
N GLU A 280 20.85 -9.08 -15.41
CA GLU A 280 20.08 -7.84 -15.53
C GLU A 280 18.58 -8.05 -15.30
N VAL A 281 18.03 -9.19 -15.69
CA VAL A 281 16.66 -9.58 -15.29
C VAL A 281 16.57 -9.68 -13.76
N PHE A 282 17.50 -10.38 -13.10
CA PHE A 282 17.46 -10.52 -11.65
C PHE A 282 17.55 -9.16 -10.93
N LYS A 283 18.43 -8.27 -11.40
CA LYS A 283 18.57 -6.91 -10.86
C LYS A 283 17.32 -6.05 -11.01
N THR A 284 16.51 -6.26 -12.05
CA THR A 284 15.29 -5.48 -12.31
C THR A 284 14.07 -6.06 -11.60
N ILE A 285 13.95 -7.39 -11.59
CA ILE A 285 12.80 -8.11 -11.05
C ILE A 285 12.83 -8.23 -9.53
N LEU A 286 14.00 -8.46 -8.92
CA LEU A 286 14.08 -8.63 -7.46
C LEU A 286 13.53 -7.41 -6.71
N PRO A 287 13.89 -6.15 -7.06
CA PRO A 287 13.30 -4.98 -6.42
C PRO A 287 11.81 -4.83 -6.70
N LEU A 288 11.32 -5.20 -7.88
CA LEU A 288 9.88 -5.22 -8.18
C LEU A 288 9.15 -6.19 -7.25
N PHE A 289 9.69 -7.39 -7.03
CA PHE A 289 9.07 -8.40 -6.17
C PHE A 289 9.06 -7.97 -4.71
N ILE A 290 10.16 -7.38 -4.22
CA ILE A 290 10.20 -6.79 -2.89
C ILE A 290 9.16 -5.68 -2.77
N PHE A 291 9.07 -4.80 -3.76
CA PHE A 291 8.09 -3.72 -3.79
C PHE A 291 6.64 -4.26 -3.79
N LEU A 292 6.33 -5.26 -4.62
CA LEU A 292 5.00 -5.89 -4.68
C LEU A 292 4.63 -6.56 -3.35
N ALA A 293 5.56 -7.26 -2.70
CA ALA A 293 5.34 -7.87 -1.40
C ALA A 293 5.05 -6.81 -0.33
N LEU A 294 5.86 -5.74 -0.28
CA LEU A 294 5.72 -4.66 0.70
C LEU A 294 4.42 -3.88 0.48
N ILE A 295 4.11 -3.47 -0.75
CA ILE A 295 2.89 -2.71 -1.02
C ILE A 295 1.64 -3.55 -0.76
N SER A 296 1.69 -4.85 -1.02
CA SER A 296 0.59 -5.77 -0.71
C SER A 296 0.44 -6.00 0.79
N LEU A 297 1.55 -6.06 1.53
CA LEU A 297 1.53 -6.12 3.00
C LEU A 297 0.85 -4.88 3.61
N PHE A 298 1.11 -3.68 3.09
CA PHE A 298 0.46 -2.45 3.57
C PHE A 298 -1.00 -2.31 3.12
N ALA A 299 -1.37 -2.99 2.03
CA ALA A 299 -2.73 -2.99 1.49
C ALA A 299 -3.61 -4.11 2.07
N GLY A 300 -3.11 -4.85 3.05
CA GLY A 300 -3.84 -5.85 3.79
C GLY A 300 -3.66 -5.67 5.30
N GLY A 301 -4.61 -6.16 6.09
CA GLY A 301 -4.51 -6.15 7.54
C GLY A 301 -5.83 -6.44 8.23
N THR A 302 -5.92 -6.05 9.50
CA THR A 302 -7.12 -6.19 10.34
C THR A 302 -7.79 -4.84 10.46
N LEU A 303 -9.13 -4.82 10.40
CA LEU A 303 -9.94 -3.61 10.55
C LEU A 303 -10.88 -3.70 11.74
N LEU A 304 -10.46 -3.15 12.88
CA LEU A 304 -11.24 -2.99 14.12
C LEU A 304 -11.53 -4.29 14.89
N THR A 305 -12.16 -5.29 14.29
CA THR A 305 -12.62 -6.54 14.96
C THR A 305 -11.94 -7.78 14.39
N GLN A 306 -12.09 -8.92 15.09
CA GLN A 306 -11.55 -10.21 14.61
C GLN A 306 -12.30 -10.75 13.38
N ASP A 307 -13.59 -10.40 13.24
CA ASP A 307 -14.38 -10.78 12.06
C ASP A 307 -13.89 -10.07 10.79
N MET A 308 -13.24 -8.92 10.97
CA MET A 308 -12.62 -8.11 9.91
C MET A 308 -11.11 -8.39 9.83
N ASP A 309 -10.73 -9.66 9.96
CA ASP A 309 -9.39 -10.19 9.74
C ASP A 309 -9.44 -11.44 8.83
N PRO A 310 -8.87 -11.43 7.62
CA PRO A 310 -8.14 -10.34 6.97
C PRO A 310 -9.04 -9.41 6.13
N VAL A 311 -8.62 -8.15 5.98
CA VAL A 311 -9.19 -7.15 5.06
C VAL A 311 -8.12 -6.69 4.07
N GLY A 312 -8.48 -6.58 2.80
CA GLY A 312 -7.61 -6.14 1.72
C GLY A 312 -6.93 -7.31 1.00
N ILE A 313 -5.71 -7.08 0.50
CA ILE A 313 -4.99 -8.09 -0.28
C ILE A 313 -3.97 -8.84 0.57
N SER A 314 -3.78 -10.13 0.30
CA SER A 314 -2.70 -10.90 0.93
C SER A 314 -1.35 -10.48 0.36
N TRP A 315 -0.32 -10.45 1.22
CA TRP A 315 1.02 -9.95 0.88
C TRP A 315 1.69 -10.68 -0.30
N TRP A 316 1.32 -11.94 -0.56
CA TRP A 316 1.94 -12.78 -1.57
C TRP A 316 1.14 -12.90 -2.88
N ASN A 317 -0.13 -12.49 -2.91
CA ASN A 317 -1.03 -12.74 -4.05
C ASN A 317 -0.52 -12.08 -5.35
N LEU A 318 -0.32 -10.76 -5.32
CA LEU A 318 0.21 -10.03 -6.47
C LEU A 318 1.63 -10.47 -6.82
N LEU A 319 2.46 -10.75 -5.81
CA LEU A 319 3.81 -11.27 -6.03
C LEU A 319 3.78 -12.60 -6.80
N ALA A 320 2.89 -13.53 -6.44
CA ALA A 320 2.77 -14.83 -7.07
C ALA A 320 2.38 -14.72 -8.54
N VAL A 321 1.41 -13.85 -8.87
CA VAL A 321 1.01 -13.58 -10.26
C VAL A 321 2.22 -13.11 -11.09
N PHE A 322 2.92 -12.09 -10.60
CA PHE A 322 4.10 -11.57 -11.29
C PHE A 322 5.24 -12.59 -11.36
N ALA A 323 5.40 -13.44 -10.34
CA ALA A 323 6.38 -14.52 -10.33
C ALA A 323 6.09 -15.61 -11.37
N VAL A 324 4.83 -16.02 -11.51
CA VAL A 324 4.40 -17.00 -12.53
C VAL A 324 4.64 -16.42 -13.93
N ILE A 325 4.20 -15.19 -14.17
CA ILE A 325 4.44 -14.48 -15.45
C ILE A 325 5.93 -14.39 -15.75
N GLN A 326 6.74 -13.99 -14.77
CA GLN A 326 8.19 -13.85 -14.91
C GLN A 326 8.90 -15.19 -15.19
N SER A 327 8.46 -16.27 -14.56
CA SER A 327 8.98 -17.62 -14.82
C SER A 327 8.65 -18.08 -16.24
N ALA A 328 7.39 -17.94 -16.66
CA ALA A 328 6.95 -18.33 -18.00
C ALA A 328 7.74 -17.57 -19.09
N THR A 329 7.89 -16.26 -18.92
CA THR A 329 8.61 -15.40 -19.86
C THR A 329 10.12 -15.71 -19.91
N LEU A 330 10.76 -16.08 -18.79
CA LEU A 330 12.16 -16.54 -18.81
C LEU A 330 12.35 -17.89 -19.49
N ILE A 331 11.45 -18.84 -19.22
CA ILE A 331 11.49 -20.17 -19.85
C ILE A 331 11.43 -20.02 -21.37
N ILE A 332 10.44 -19.27 -21.86
CA ILE A 332 10.20 -19.06 -23.29
C ILE A 332 11.28 -18.19 -23.93
N GLY A 333 11.61 -17.05 -23.31
CA GLY A 333 12.46 -16.02 -23.93
C GLY A 333 13.97 -16.25 -23.78
N LEU A 334 14.41 -17.01 -22.76
CA LEU A 334 15.83 -17.13 -22.42
C LEU A 334 16.33 -18.58 -22.41
N TYR A 335 15.65 -19.47 -21.69
CA TYR A 335 16.15 -20.83 -21.47
C TYR A 335 15.90 -21.77 -22.65
N ILE A 336 14.69 -21.76 -23.25
CA ILE A 336 14.39 -22.57 -24.44
C ILE A 336 15.33 -22.23 -25.62
N PRO A 337 15.55 -20.95 -26.00
CA PRO A 337 16.48 -20.62 -27.08
C PRO A 337 17.92 -21.07 -26.81
N LYS A 338 18.40 -20.99 -25.56
CA LYS A 338 19.72 -21.50 -25.19
C LYS A 338 19.80 -23.02 -25.34
N LEU A 339 18.79 -23.74 -24.86
CA LEU A 339 18.71 -25.19 -24.99
C LEU A 339 18.73 -25.62 -26.47
N ILE A 340 17.95 -24.95 -27.32
CA ILE A 340 17.93 -25.22 -28.77
C ILE A 340 19.32 -24.99 -29.39
N LYS A 341 20.01 -23.90 -29.03
CA LYS A 341 21.38 -23.62 -29.51
C LYS A 341 22.37 -24.71 -29.08
N LEU A 342 22.30 -25.16 -27.82
CA LEU A 342 23.15 -26.24 -27.30
C LEU A 342 22.91 -27.56 -28.03
N ILE A 343 21.65 -27.93 -28.28
CA ILE A 343 21.29 -29.15 -29.01
C ILE A 343 21.82 -29.09 -30.46
N LYS A 344 21.71 -27.93 -31.12
CA LYS A 344 22.22 -27.74 -32.48
C LYS A 344 23.76 -27.82 -32.54
N ALA A 345 24.46 -27.21 -31.60
CA ALA A 345 25.93 -27.28 -31.52
C ALA A 345 26.44 -28.71 -31.33
N ARG A 346 25.78 -29.50 -30.46
CA ARG A 346 26.14 -30.91 -30.27
C ARG A 346 25.92 -31.77 -31.52
N LYS A 347 24.91 -31.45 -32.33
CA LYS A 347 24.65 -32.15 -33.61
C LYS A 347 25.67 -31.83 -34.70
N SER A 348 26.36 -30.68 -34.65
CA SER A 348 27.41 -30.33 -35.62
C SER A 348 28.79 -30.91 -35.29
N GLU A 349 28.97 -31.45 -34.07
CA GLU A 349 30.22 -32.09 -33.62
C GLU A 349 30.24 -33.61 -33.85
N ILE A 350 29.11 -34.19 -34.27
CA ILE A 350 28.92 -35.63 -34.58
C ILE A 350 28.89 -35.77 -36.10
#